data_AF-V5I0K8-F1
#
_entry.id   AF-V5I0K8-F1
#
_cell.length_a   1.000
_cell.length_b   1.000
_cell.length_c   1.000
_cell.angle_alpha   90.00
_cell.angle_beta   90.00
_cell.angle_gamma   90.00
#
_symmetry.space_group_name_H-M   'P 1'
#
loop_
_entity.id
_entity.type
_entity.pdbx_description
1 polymer ?
#
loop_
_entity_poly.entity_id
_entity_poly.type
_entity_poly.pdbx_seq_one_letter_code
_entity_poly.pdbx_strand_id
1 'polypeptide(L)'
;CNYTQVYNSTYDEYVDVDEDYTIRLHDKLNLIVEEPVEVLPSTSSAPLPATPLSAVSLPTLCTGLATAYTLPEPTIDLKEMIAKAEKGKVSNQLRHRIIRWLHADLCKYDLYPAKRDLYSEAARHLVFRYRQLGDLPGCGIGSWKEALKNRTKNQRKRMADIREVAEEWAKWAKVARSPSRTTARGLTQHRFATTLPSYAIGEDEASIEAHTEFLKKEMRKPAETRNQAMIMDAMNRTFSKRREWILEEPRTVDDVLEMYPALDLKEEVLTECFRITGIHVEVEVPKFFESKGDKVQHVLNMVKVVQAASDELVEAV
;
A
#
# COMPACT_ATOMS: atom_id res chain seq x y z
N CYS A 1 17.59 -6.68 14.33
CA CYS A 1 17.02 -5.36 13.98
C CYS A 1 15.59 -5.26 14.52
N ASN A 2 15.20 -4.16 15.16
CA ASN A 2 13.81 -4.01 15.63
C ASN A 2 12.95 -3.49 14.48
N TYR A 3 11.86 -4.19 14.14
CA TYR A 3 10.92 -3.70 13.12
C TYR A 3 9.46 -3.88 13.55
N THR A 4 8.61 -2.96 13.09
CA THR A 4 7.20 -2.85 13.45
C THR A 4 6.31 -3.39 12.33
N GLN A 5 5.31 -4.17 12.69
CA GLN A 5 4.26 -4.67 11.79
C GLN A 5 2.91 -4.10 12.20
N VAL A 6 2.02 -3.80 11.25
CA VAL A 6 0.64 -3.39 11.51
C VAL A 6 -0.32 -4.52 11.15
N TYR A 7 -1.28 -4.78 12.02
CA TYR A 7 -2.35 -5.74 11.79
C TYR A 7 -3.32 -5.25 10.71
N ASN A 8 -3.41 -6.01 9.63
CA ASN A 8 -4.32 -5.75 8.53
C ASN A 8 -5.61 -6.55 8.73
N SER A 9 -6.72 -5.86 9.06
CA SER A 9 -8.02 -6.49 9.30
C SER A 9 -8.64 -7.16 8.07
N THR A 10 -8.23 -6.76 6.87
CA THR A 10 -8.68 -7.38 5.60
C THR A 10 -8.07 -8.77 5.42
N TYR A 11 -6.90 -9.02 6.01
CA TYR A 11 -6.15 -10.26 5.83
C TYR A 11 -5.90 -11.02 7.14
N ASP A 12 -6.36 -10.49 8.27
CA ASP A 12 -6.14 -11.02 9.63
C ASP A 12 -4.67 -11.41 9.90
N GLU A 13 -3.73 -10.56 9.45
CA GLU A 13 -2.28 -10.79 9.54
C GLU A 13 -1.54 -9.50 9.90
N TYR A 14 -0.41 -9.63 10.61
CA TYR A 14 0.54 -8.54 10.82
C TYR A 14 1.45 -8.38 9.60
N VAL A 15 1.39 -7.21 8.98
CA VAL A 15 2.14 -6.87 7.76
C VAL A 15 3.20 -5.83 8.10
N ASP A 16 4.42 -6.01 7.61
CA ASP A 16 5.51 -5.04 7.78
C ASP A 16 5.08 -3.66 7.26
N VAL A 17 5.30 -2.63 8.07
CA VAL A 17 4.94 -1.24 7.73
C VAL A 17 5.82 -0.77 6.57
N ASP A 18 5.21 -0.44 5.42
CA ASP A 18 5.90 0.25 4.32
C ASP A 18 6.23 1.70 4.74
N GLU A 19 7.25 2.34 4.15
CA GLU A 19 7.56 3.77 4.41
C GLU A 19 6.40 4.70 4.05
N ASP A 20 5.49 4.26 3.18
CA ASP A 20 4.27 4.96 2.76
C ASP A 20 3.05 4.64 3.64
N TYR A 21 3.15 3.70 4.60
CA TYR A 21 2.02 3.29 5.43
C TYR A 21 1.80 4.26 6.59
N THR A 22 0.70 5.00 6.55
CA THR A 22 0.33 5.91 7.64
C THR A 22 -0.40 5.12 8.72
N ILE A 23 0.26 4.92 9.87
CA ILE A 23 -0.34 4.28 11.05
C ILE A 23 -1.57 5.09 11.48
N ARG A 24 -2.73 4.45 11.47
CA ARG A 24 -4.01 5.06 11.85
C ARG A 24 -4.31 4.84 13.32
N LEU A 25 -5.16 5.69 13.86
CA LEU A 25 -5.70 5.51 15.21
C LEU A 25 -6.49 4.18 15.26
N HIS A 26 -6.10 3.30 16.19
CA HIS A 26 -6.58 1.91 16.38
C HIS A 26 -5.88 0.80 15.56
N ASP A 27 -4.80 1.10 14.83
CA ASP A 27 -3.95 0.05 14.26
C ASP A 27 -3.29 -0.79 15.38
N LYS A 28 -3.36 -2.13 15.26
CA LYS A 28 -2.66 -3.02 16.18
C LYS A 28 -1.23 -3.23 15.69
N LEU A 29 -0.24 -2.84 16.49
CA LEU A 29 1.17 -2.93 16.14
C LEU A 29 1.81 -4.17 16.79
N ASN A 30 2.71 -4.83 16.06
CA ASN A 30 3.57 -5.89 16.58
C ASN A 30 5.03 -5.44 16.43
N LEU A 31 5.76 -5.34 17.55
CA LEU A 31 7.16 -4.95 17.59
C LEU A 31 8.02 -6.21 17.76
N ILE A 32 8.83 -6.52 16.76
CA ILE A 32 9.72 -7.68 16.79
C ILE A 32 11.12 -7.18 17.16
N VAL A 33 11.63 -7.65 18.30
CA VAL A 33 13.01 -7.40 18.77
C VAL A 33 13.82 -8.66 18.50
N GLU A 34 14.79 -8.58 17.60
CA GLU A 34 15.74 -9.68 17.38
C GLU A 34 16.94 -9.48 18.32
N GLU A 35 17.14 -10.42 19.25
CA GLU A 35 18.37 -10.51 20.03
C GLU A 35 19.53 -11.02 19.18
N PRO A 36 20.75 -10.46 19.33
CA PRO A 36 21.90 -10.84 18.51
C PRO A 36 22.40 -12.25 18.89
N VAL A 37 22.41 -13.15 17.91
CA VAL A 37 23.05 -14.47 18.03
C VAL A 37 24.56 -14.29 17.83
N GLU A 38 25.34 -14.60 18.87
CA GLU A 38 26.80 -14.69 18.82
C GLU A 38 27.26 -15.72 17.79
N VAL A 39 28.11 -15.30 16.85
CA VAL A 39 28.77 -16.19 15.88
C VAL A 39 30.21 -16.43 16.35
N LEU A 40 30.52 -17.65 16.78
CA LEU A 40 31.89 -18.11 16.98
C LEU A 40 32.51 -18.58 15.64
N PRO A 41 33.77 -18.24 15.33
CA PRO A 41 34.44 -18.66 14.12
C PRO A 41 35.14 -20.02 14.30
N SER A 42 35.20 -20.84 13.25
CA SER A 42 36.10 -21.99 13.21
C SER A 42 36.82 -22.07 11.86
N THR A 43 38.12 -22.27 11.99
CA THR A 43 39.24 -22.16 11.05
C THR A 43 39.49 -23.43 10.22
N SER A 44 39.91 -23.24 8.96
CA SER A 44 40.97 -23.94 8.15
C SER A 44 41.64 -25.21 8.74
N SER A 45 42.04 -26.29 8.03
CA SER A 45 42.60 -26.46 6.68
C SER A 45 42.89 -27.96 6.33
N ALA A 46 43.00 -28.27 5.02
CA ALA A 46 43.95 -29.23 4.38
C ALA A 46 43.48 -30.71 4.07
N PRO A 47 44.16 -31.47 3.16
CA PRO A 47 43.70 -31.73 1.79
C PRO A 47 43.71 -33.22 1.30
N LEU A 48 43.21 -33.43 0.06
CA LEU A 48 43.00 -34.69 -0.71
C LEU A 48 44.26 -35.54 -1.02
N PRO A 49 44.05 -36.76 -1.58
CA PRO A 49 44.57 -37.03 -2.94
C PRO A 49 43.57 -37.68 -3.92
N ALA A 50 43.84 -37.45 -5.21
CA ALA A 50 43.08 -37.72 -6.44
C ALA A 50 43.13 -39.19 -6.93
N THR A 51 42.14 -39.75 -7.64
CA THR A 51 41.91 -39.78 -9.12
C THR A 51 40.94 -40.97 -9.44
N PRO A 52 40.42 -41.21 -10.67
CA PRO A 52 40.10 -40.33 -11.81
C PRO A 52 38.68 -40.54 -12.44
N LEU A 53 38.26 -39.50 -13.16
CA LEU A 53 37.46 -39.48 -14.41
C LEU A 53 36.21 -40.37 -14.56
N SER A 54 35.04 -39.72 -14.51
CA SER A 54 33.96 -39.99 -15.47
C SER A 54 33.22 -38.69 -15.78
N ALA A 55 33.34 -38.28 -17.04
CA ALA A 55 32.72 -37.10 -17.60
C ALA A 55 31.21 -37.32 -17.70
N VAL A 56 30.46 -36.64 -16.84
CA VAL A 56 29.02 -36.42 -17.04
C VAL A 56 28.81 -34.91 -17.03
N SER A 57 28.30 -34.44 -18.16
CA SER A 57 28.19 -33.06 -18.58
C SER A 57 27.50 -32.16 -17.55
N LEU A 58 28.05 -30.95 -17.41
CA LEU A 58 27.40 -29.79 -16.82
C LEU A 58 26.03 -29.55 -17.48
N PRO A 59 25.01 -29.06 -16.76
CA PRO A 59 23.79 -28.60 -17.39
C PRO A 59 24.10 -27.31 -18.15
N THR A 60 24.22 -27.46 -19.46
CA THR A 60 24.15 -26.39 -20.45
C THR A 60 22.96 -25.49 -20.17
N LEU A 61 23.18 -24.17 -20.19
CA LEU A 61 22.12 -23.18 -20.29
C LEU A 61 21.22 -23.54 -21.48
N CYS A 62 20.02 -24.05 -21.21
CA CYS A 62 18.99 -24.23 -22.22
C CYS A 62 18.13 -22.97 -22.28
N THR A 63 18.53 -22.10 -23.21
CA THR A 63 17.68 -21.10 -23.84
C THR A 63 16.53 -21.82 -24.56
N GLY A 64 15.27 -21.41 -24.30
CA GLY A 64 14.16 -21.60 -25.24
C GLY A 64 13.21 -22.78 -25.03
N LEU A 65 12.34 -22.69 -24.02
CA LEU A 65 10.94 -23.11 -24.07
C LEU A 65 10.22 -22.43 -22.90
N ALA A 66 9.08 -21.77 -23.15
CA ALA A 66 8.25 -21.17 -22.11
C ALA A 66 7.83 -22.28 -21.14
N THR A 67 8.55 -22.41 -20.04
CA THR A 67 8.29 -23.43 -19.02
C THR A 67 7.02 -23.01 -18.31
N ALA A 68 5.90 -23.58 -18.72
CA ALA A 68 4.63 -23.39 -18.04
C ALA A 68 4.83 -23.77 -16.57
N TYR A 69 4.53 -22.84 -15.66
CA TYR A 69 4.64 -23.11 -14.23
C TYR A 69 3.80 -24.34 -13.86
N THR A 70 4.41 -25.26 -13.13
CA THR A 70 3.72 -26.44 -12.60
C THR A 70 3.62 -26.33 -11.10
N LEU A 71 2.44 -26.61 -10.54
CA LEU A 71 2.25 -26.58 -9.09
C LEU A 71 3.18 -27.61 -8.44
N PRO A 72 4.02 -27.23 -7.47
CA PRO A 72 4.85 -28.19 -6.75
C PRO A 72 3.97 -29.21 -6.00
N GLU A 73 4.56 -30.32 -5.56
CA GLU A 73 3.87 -31.27 -4.70
C GLU A 73 3.88 -30.75 -3.25
N PRO A 74 2.74 -30.71 -2.55
CA PRO A 74 2.72 -30.29 -1.15
C PRO A 74 3.25 -31.40 -0.24
N THR A 75 3.73 -31.01 0.94
CA THR A 75 4.06 -31.98 2.00
C THR A 75 2.81 -32.73 2.45
N ILE A 76 2.99 -33.94 2.99
CA ILE A 76 1.88 -34.85 3.33
C ILE A 76 0.90 -34.17 4.31
N ASP A 77 1.42 -33.50 5.33
CA ASP A 77 0.63 -32.74 6.30
C ASP A 77 -0.15 -31.58 5.65
N LEU A 78 0.48 -30.84 4.73
CA LEU A 78 -0.17 -29.72 4.03
C LEU A 78 -1.30 -30.23 3.12
N LYS A 79 -1.12 -31.37 2.47
CA LYS A 79 -2.19 -32.03 1.69
C LYS A 79 -3.39 -32.35 2.57
N GLU A 80 -3.18 -32.94 3.74
CA GLU A 80 -4.26 -33.26 4.67
C GLU A 80 -4.98 -32.01 5.18
N MET A 81 -4.23 -30.94 5.49
CA MET A 81 -4.82 -29.68 5.91
C MET A 81 -5.67 -29.04 4.80
N ILE A 82 -5.19 -29.08 3.55
CA ILE A 82 -5.95 -28.58 2.39
C ILE A 82 -7.22 -29.43 2.19
N ALA A 83 -7.13 -30.76 2.32
CA ALA A 83 -8.28 -31.64 2.16
C ALA A 83 -9.38 -31.40 3.21
N LYS A 84 -9.00 -31.04 4.43
CA LYS A 84 -9.93 -30.71 5.53
C LYS A 84 -10.55 -29.30 5.43
N ALA A 85 -10.06 -28.45 4.52
CA ALA A 85 -10.55 -27.08 4.41
C ALA A 85 -11.93 -27.01 3.73
N GLU A 86 -12.89 -26.35 4.37
CA GLU A 86 -14.20 -26.05 3.78
C GLU A 86 -14.10 -24.89 2.79
N LYS A 87 -14.94 -24.92 1.74
CA LYS A 87 -15.01 -23.87 0.72
C LYS A 87 -15.33 -22.52 1.35
N GLY A 88 -14.45 -21.53 1.13
CA GLY A 88 -14.63 -20.17 1.65
C GLY A 88 -14.29 -19.99 3.14
N LYS A 89 -13.82 -21.04 3.84
CA LYS A 89 -13.36 -20.98 5.23
C LYS A 89 -11.93 -21.52 5.37
N VAL A 90 -11.01 -20.97 4.59
CA VAL A 90 -9.58 -21.30 4.73
C VAL A 90 -9.05 -20.60 5.98
N SER A 91 -8.57 -21.35 6.97
CA SER A 91 -7.98 -20.75 8.16
C SER A 91 -6.72 -19.94 7.82
N ASN A 92 -6.46 -18.86 8.55
CA ASN A 92 -5.29 -18.01 8.31
C ASN A 92 -3.98 -18.81 8.38
N GLN A 93 -3.87 -19.71 9.36
CA GLN A 93 -2.70 -20.59 9.49
C GLN A 93 -2.47 -21.45 8.23
N LEU A 94 -3.53 -22.05 7.67
CA LEU A 94 -3.45 -22.83 6.44
C LEU A 94 -3.09 -21.93 5.25
N ARG A 95 -3.73 -20.77 5.13
CA ARG A 95 -3.46 -19.78 4.10
C ARG A 95 -1.98 -19.38 4.11
N HIS A 96 -1.43 -19.00 5.27
CA HIS A 96 -0.01 -18.67 5.40
C HIS A 96 0.88 -19.82 4.97
N ARG A 97 0.60 -21.05 5.41
CA ARG A 97 1.40 -22.24 5.07
C ARG A 97 1.44 -22.48 3.57
N ILE A 98 0.30 -22.37 2.88
CA ILE A 98 0.21 -22.47 1.42
C ILE A 98 1.03 -21.37 0.73
N ILE A 99 0.92 -20.12 1.18
CA ILE A 99 1.68 -19.00 0.61
C ILE A 99 3.19 -19.24 0.80
N ARG A 100 3.64 -19.73 1.97
CA ARG A 100 5.08 -20.02 2.18
C ARG A 100 5.58 -21.09 1.22
N TRP A 101 4.79 -22.15 1.06
CA TRP A 101 5.11 -23.28 0.19
C TRP A 101 5.22 -22.85 -1.28
N LEU A 102 4.24 -22.13 -1.81
CA LEU A 102 4.28 -21.62 -3.17
C LEU A 102 5.39 -20.60 -3.38
N HIS A 103 5.60 -19.70 -2.43
CA HIS A 103 6.66 -18.71 -2.51
C HIS A 103 8.05 -19.35 -2.54
N ALA A 104 8.30 -20.38 -1.73
CA ALA A 104 9.56 -21.10 -1.73
C ALA A 104 9.85 -21.74 -3.10
N ASP A 105 8.82 -22.20 -3.80
CA ASP A 105 8.96 -22.74 -5.14
C ASP A 105 9.16 -21.66 -6.20
N LEU A 106 8.39 -20.57 -6.16
CA LEU A 106 8.53 -19.42 -7.05
C LEU A 106 9.94 -18.81 -7.00
N CYS A 107 10.54 -18.73 -5.82
CA CYS A 107 11.90 -18.24 -5.64
C CYS A 107 12.99 -19.11 -6.29
N LYS A 108 12.68 -20.33 -6.73
CA LYS A 108 13.61 -21.15 -7.53
C LYS A 108 13.71 -20.67 -8.98
N TYR A 109 12.66 -20.01 -9.48
CA TYR A 109 12.59 -19.53 -10.86
C TYR A 109 13.16 -18.12 -11.01
N ASP A 110 12.76 -17.19 -10.14
CA ASP A 110 13.16 -15.78 -10.21
C ASP A 110 12.89 -15.07 -8.87
N LEU A 111 13.70 -14.06 -8.52
CA LEU A 111 13.43 -13.11 -7.42
C LEU A 111 12.40 -12.03 -7.81
N TYR A 112 12.08 -11.90 -9.10
CA TYR A 112 11.02 -11.04 -9.63
C TYR A 112 9.95 -11.79 -10.45
N PRO A 113 9.19 -12.74 -9.83
CA PRO A 113 8.18 -13.53 -10.53
C PRO A 113 7.07 -12.72 -11.23
N ALA A 114 6.85 -11.46 -10.83
CA ALA A 114 5.91 -10.54 -11.49
C ALA A 114 6.22 -10.31 -12.97
N LYS A 115 7.50 -10.29 -13.37
CA LYS A 115 7.92 -10.00 -14.75
C LYS A 115 7.46 -11.08 -15.74
N ARG A 116 7.14 -12.29 -15.24
CA ARG A 116 6.71 -13.45 -16.03
C ARG A 116 5.28 -13.91 -15.73
N ASP A 117 4.48 -13.07 -15.05
CA ASP A 117 3.12 -13.39 -14.59
C ASP A 117 2.99 -14.68 -13.73
N LEU A 118 4.11 -15.12 -13.14
CA LEU A 118 4.19 -16.39 -12.40
C LEU A 118 3.29 -16.42 -11.16
N TYR A 119 2.97 -15.26 -10.56
CA TYR A 119 2.02 -15.19 -9.45
C TYR A 119 0.60 -15.55 -9.87
N SER A 120 0.18 -15.07 -11.05
CA SER A 120 -1.14 -15.40 -11.59
C SER A 120 -1.19 -16.87 -11.99
N GLU A 121 -0.10 -17.41 -12.55
CA GLU A 121 0.03 -18.84 -12.84
C GLU A 121 -0.07 -19.69 -11.59
N ALA A 122 0.75 -19.43 -10.57
CA ALA A 122 0.74 -20.20 -9.33
C ALA A 122 -0.62 -20.18 -8.63
N ALA A 123 -1.24 -19.00 -8.54
CA ALA A 123 -2.57 -18.86 -7.94
C ALA A 123 -3.65 -19.60 -8.77
N ARG A 124 -3.58 -19.55 -10.10
CA ARG A 124 -4.49 -20.28 -10.98
C ARG A 124 -4.34 -21.79 -10.81
N HIS A 125 -3.11 -22.31 -10.82
CA HIS A 125 -2.86 -23.74 -10.63
C HIS A 125 -3.28 -24.22 -9.23
N LEU A 126 -3.09 -23.40 -8.19
CA LEU A 126 -3.56 -23.70 -6.84
C LEU A 126 -5.08 -23.88 -6.79
N VAL A 127 -5.85 -22.89 -7.25
CA VAL A 127 -7.32 -22.95 -7.27
C VAL A 127 -7.82 -24.01 -8.26
N PHE A 128 -7.05 -24.24 -9.34
CA PHE A 128 -7.33 -25.32 -10.29
C PHE A 128 -7.11 -26.72 -9.69
N ARG A 129 -6.16 -26.90 -8.76
CA ARG A 129 -5.96 -28.19 -8.10
C ARG A 129 -6.89 -28.37 -6.90
N TYR A 130 -7.18 -27.28 -6.19
CA TYR A 130 -7.93 -27.25 -4.94
C TYR A 130 -9.05 -26.20 -5.02
N ARG A 131 -10.18 -26.58 -5.63
CA ARG A 131 -11.32 -25.67 -5.86
C ARG A 131 -11.85 -25.02 -4.58
N GLN A 132 -11.75 -25.70 -3.44
CA GLN A 132 -12.20 -25.17 -2.13
C GLN A 132 -11.38 -23.98 -1.63
N LEU A 133 -10.18 -23.75 -2.17
CA LEU A 133 -9.34 -22.60 -1.82
C LEU A 133 -9.69 -21.32 -2.60
N GLY A 134 -10.61 -21.38 -3.56
CA GLY A 134 -11.02 -20.20 -4.32
C GLY A 134 -11.85 -19.24 -3.48
N ASP A 135 -11.43 -17.97 -3.42
CA ASP A 135 -12.17 -16.91 -2.75
C ASP A 135 -13.41 -16.48 -3.53
N LEU A 136 -14.39 -15.91 -2.84
CA LEU A 136 -15.62 -15.35 -3.41
C LEU A 136 -15.71 -13.84 -3.10
N PRO A 137 -16.23 -13.00 -4.01
CA PRO A 137 -16.74 -13.30 -5.37
C PRO A 137 -15.65 -13.36 -6.45
N GLY A 138 -15.94 -14.01 -7.58
CA GLY A 138 -15.08 -14.05 -8.77
C GLY A 138 -14.35 -15.38 -8.99
N CYS A 139 -13.22 -15.33 -9.71
CA CYS A 139 -12.42 -16.52 -10.06
C CYS A 139 -11.61 -17.09 -8.88
N GLY A 140 -11.63 -16.44 -7.71
CA GLY A 140 -10.97 -16.91 -6.48
C GLY A 140 -9.45 -16.92 -6.49
N ILE A 141 -8.81 -16.36 -7.52
CA ILE A 141 -7.35 -16.36 -7.74
C ILE A 141 -6.70 -15.07 -7.19
N GLY A 142 -7.42 -13.96 -7.20
CA GLY A 142 -6.86 -12.62 -6.97
C GLY A 142 -6.16 -12.45 -5.63
N SER A 143 -6.75 -12.96 -4.54
CA SER A 143 -6.17 -12.82 -3.20
C SER A 143 -4.87 -13.62 -3.04
N TRP A 144 -4.78 -14.80 -3.66
CA TRP A 144 -3.59 -15.66 -3.63
C TRP A 144 -2.46 -15.01 -4.41
N LYS A 145 -2.76 -14.46 -5.59
CA LYS A 145 -1.81 -13.67 -6.39
C LYS A 145 -1.23 -12.51 -5.56
N GLU A 146 -2.09 -11.72 -4.93
CA GLU A 146 -1.66 -10.54 -4.18
C GLU A 146 -0.86 -10.93 -2.93
N ALA A 147 -1.28 -11.98 -2.22
CA ALA A 147 -0.54 -12.48 -1.06
C ALA A 147 0.85 -13.00 -1.43
N LEU A 148 1.00 -13.69 -2.57
CA LEU A 148 2.30 -14.10 -3.09
C LEU A 148 3.17 -12.89 -3.46
N LYS A 149 2.59 -11.89 -4.13
CA LYS A 149 3.28 -10.64 -4.48
C LYS A 149 3.81 -9.93 -3.24
N ASN A 150 2.98 -9.79 -2.20
CA ASN A 150 3.33 -9.14 -0.95
C ASN A 150 4.42 -9.91 -0.20
N ARG A 151 4.33 -11.24 -0.16
CA ARG A 151 5.36 -12.07 0.46
C ARG A 151 6.73 -11.90 -0.21
N THR A 152 6.78 -11.95 -1.54
CA THR A 152 8.06 -11.75 -2.26
C THR A 152 8.59 -10.32 -2.09
N LYS A 153 7.71 -9.32 -2.08
CA LYS A 153 8.08 -7.93 -1.76
C LYS A 153 8.75 -7.85 -0.39
N ASN A 154 8.13 -8.45 0.64
CA ASN A 154 8.65 -8.42 2.01
C ASN A 154 9.96 -9.22 2.15
N GLN A 155 10.08 -10.37 1.47
CA GLN A 155 11.32 -11.14 1.46
C GLN A 155 12.46 -10.31 0.85
N ARG A 156 12.23 -9.60 -0.27
CA ARG A 156 13.25 -8.73 -0.87
C ARG A 156 13.68 -7.58 0.04
N LYS A 157 12.76 -7.02 0.83
CA LYS A 157 13.14 -6.00 1.82
C LYS A 157 14.16 -6.50 2.84
N ARG A 158 14.06 -7.77 3.22
CA ARG A 158 14.98 -8.43 4.16
C ARG A 158 16.28 -8.89 3.52
N MET A 159 16.39 -8.82 2.19
CA MET A 159 17.53 -9.24 1.39
C MET A 159 18.17 -8.04 0.65
N ALA A 160 18.14 -6.86 1.27
CA ALA A 160 18.65 -5.63 0.69
C ALA A 160 20.17 -5.67 0.41
N ASP A 161 20.88 -6.57 1.09
CA ASP A 161 22.30 -6.87 0.94
C ASP A 161 22.64 -7.69 -0.31
N ILE A 162 21.64 -8.37 -0.90
CA ILE A 162 21.83 -9.11 -2.16
C ILE A 162 21.96 -8.13 -3.32
N ARG A 163 23.07 -8.23 -4.07
CA ARG A 163 23.42 -7.34 -5.19
C ARG A 163 22.28 -7.16 -6.20
N GLU A 164 21.60 -8.23 -6.59
CA GLU A 164 20.49 -8.16 -7.56
C GLU A 164 19.29 -7.34 -7.04
N VAL A 165 18.99 -7.44 -5.75
CA VAL A 165 17.91 -6.67 -5.11
C VAL A 165 18.31 -5.21 -4.99
N ALA A 166 19.56 -4.94 -4.58
CA ALA A 166 20.10 -3.59 -4.45
C ALA A 166 20.16 -2.84 -5.80
N GLU A 167 20.59 -3.52 -6.87
CA GLU A 167 20.64 -2.95 -8.22
C GLU A 167 19.24 -2.59 -8.74
N GLU A 168 18.26 -3.47 -8.54
CA GLU A 168 16.89 -3.18 -8.95
C GLU A 168 16.29 -2.06 -8.09
N TRP A 169 16.48 -2.07 -6.77
CA TRP A 169 16.09 -0.94 -5.91
C TRP A 169 16.72 0.38 -6.35
N ALA A 170 18.00 0.38 -6.73
CA ALA A 170 18.67 1.57 -7.24
C ALA A 170 18.05 2.08 -8.56
N LYS A 171 17.63 1.18 -9.47
CA LYS A 171 16.90 1.56 -10.69
C LYS A 171 15.55 2.20 -10.36
N TRP A 172 14.79 1.60 -9.44
CA TRP A 172 13.49 2.11 -9.02
C TRP A 172 13.62 3.44 -8.27
N ALA A 173 14.65 3.60 -7.43
CA ALA A 173 14.97 4.86 -6.75
C ALA A 173 15.37 5.96 -7.75
N LYS A 174 16.10 5.62 -8.82
CA LYS A 174 16.43 6.57 -9.90
C LYS A 174 15.20 6.99 -10.70
N VAL A 175 14.27 6.07 -10.97
CA VAL A 175 12.97 6.40 -11.61
C VAL A 175 12.12 7.27 -10.68
N ALA A 176 12.10 6.98 -9.39
CA ALA A 176 11.37 7.77 -8.39
C ALA A 176 11.97 9.19 -8.18
N ARG A 177 13.29 9.34 -8.37
CA ARG A 177 14.02 10.63 -8.35
C ARG A 177 14.11 11.32 -9.70
N SER A 178 13.47 10.80 -10.75
CA SER A 178 13.38 11.50 -12.03
C SER A 178 12.72 12.87 -11.80
N PRO A 179 13.22 13.98 -12.38
CA PRO A 179 12.86 15.35 -11.96
C PRO A 179 11.41 15.77 -12.25
N SER A 180 10.58 14.87 -12.79
CA SER A 180 9.21 15.20 -13.21
C SER A 180 8.19 15.29 -12.06
N ARG A 181 8.57 15.08 -10.79
CA ARG A 181 7.58 15.09 -9.67
C ARG A 181 8.08 15.64 -8.33
N THR A 182 9.05 16.54 -8.32
CA THR A 182 9.47 17.21 -7.08
C THR A 182 9.06 18.67 -7.14
N THR A 183 7.98 19.01 -6.45
CA THR A 183 7.59 20.40 -6.20
C THR A 183 8.48 20.97 -5.07
N ALA A 184 8.76 22.27 -5.14
CA ALA A 184 9.76 22.97 -4.33
C ALA A 184 9.39 23.18 -2.84
N ARG A 185 8.51 22.35 -2.27
CA ARG A 185 8.16 22.40 -0.85
C ARG A 185 8.17 20.98 -0.32
N GLY A 186 9.19 20.63 0.46
CA GLY A 186 9.41 19.33 1.08
C GLY A 186 8.37 18.94 2.14
N LEU A 187 7.08 19.09 1.82
CA LEU A 187 5.99 18.45 2.51
C LEU A 187 5.67 17.17 1.73
N THR A 188 6.02 16.03 2.32
CA THR A 188 5.51 14.73 1.92
C THR A 188 3.99 14.86 1.78
N GLN A 189 3.47 14.76 0.55
CA GLN A 189 2.04 14.63 0.32
C GLN A 189 1.54 13.46 1.16
N HIS A 190 0.88 13.74 2.28
CA HIS A 190 0.08 12.74 2.97
C HIS A 190 -0.98 12.28 1.95
N ARG A 191 -0.77 11.08 1.42
CA ARG A 191 -1.67 10.43 0.46
C ARG A 191 -2.95 10.04 1.20
N PHE A 192 -3.84 10.99 1.43
CA PHE A 192 -5.26 10.67 1.48
C PHE A 192 -5.59 10.01 0.13
N ALA A 193 -6.08 8.77 0.20
CA ALA A 193 -6.22 7.86 -0.92
C ALA A 193 -6.60 8.58 -2.22
N THR A 194 -5.70 8.52 -3.20
CA THR A 194 -5.83 9.10 -4.54
C THR A 194 -6.78 8.25 -5.39
N THR A 195 -7.94 7.89 -4.86
CA THR A 195 -9.03 7.39 -5.68
C THR A 195 -9.61 8.59 -6.41
N LEU A 196 -9.10 8.85 -7.62
CA LEU A 196 -9.83 9.64 -8.60
C LEU A 196 -11.19 8.95 -8.78
N PRO A 197 -12.29 9.59 -8.40
CA PRO A 197 -13.60 9.02 -8.68
C PRO A 197 -13.74 8.98 -10.20
N SER A 198 -14.06 7.81 -10.74
CA SER A 198 -14.51 7.71 -12.14
C SER A 198 -15.59 8.76 -12.37
N TYR A 199 -15.61 9.38 -13.56
CA TYR A 199 -16.72 10.23 -13.99
C TYR A 199 -18.04 9.53 -13.63
N ALA A 200 -18.98 10.29 -13.06
CA ALA A 200 -20.33 9.78 -12.87
C ALA A 200 -20.83 9.25 -14.22
N ILE A 201 -21.35 8.02 -14.23
CA ILE A 201 -21.76 7.32 -15.45
C ILE A 201 -22.67 8.24 -16.27
N GLY A 202 -22.20 8.71 -17.43
CA GLY A 202 -22.96 9.55 -18.37
C GLY A 202 -22.53 11.01 -18.51
N GLU A 203 -21.53 11.49 -17.75
CA GLU A 203 -20.95 12.83 -17.95
C GLU A 203 -19.81 12.79 -18.98
N ASP A 204 -19.86 13.67 -19.98
CA ASP A 204 -18.76 13.94 -20.90
C ASP A 204 -18.01 15.23 -20.52
N GLU A 205 -16.84 15.47 -21.12
CA GLU A 205 -16.03 16.66 -20.82
C GLU A 205 -16.80 17.97 -21.05
N ALA A 206 -17.68 18.01 -22.05
CA ALA A 206 -18.50 19.18 -22.34
C ALA A 206 -19.54 19.46 -21.23
N SER A 207 -20.15 18.42 -20.67
CA SER A 207 -21.07 18.54 -19.53
C SER A 207 -20.36 19.04 -18.27
N ILE A 208 -19.15 18.54 -18.00
CA ILE A 208 -18.34 18.99 -16.86
C ILE A 208 -17.96 20.47 -16.99
N GLU A 209 -17.57 20.91 -18.20
CA GLU A 209 -17.32 22.33 -18.48
C GLU A 209 -18.58 23.18 -18.25
N ALA A 210 -19.75 22.69 -18.70
CA ALA A 210 -21.02 23.38 -18.49
C ALA A 210 -21.38 23.54 -17.00
N HIS A 211 -21.12 22.51 -16.18
CA HIS A 211 -21.28 22.60 -14.73
C HIS A 211 -20.29 23.57 -14.08
N THR A 212 -19.05 23.61 -14.57
CA THR A 212 -18.01 24.54 -14.07
C THR A 212 -18.37 25.99 -14.40
N GLU A 213 -18.83 26.26 -15.63
CA GLU A 213 -19.30 27.59 -16.03
C GLU A 213 -20.59 28.00 -15.28
N PHE A 214 -21.49 27.05 -15.02
CA PHE A 214 -22.64 27.29 -14.16
C PHE A 214 -22.21 27.74 -12.76
N LEU A 215 -21.24 27.06 -12.13
CA LEU A 215 -20.72 27.44 -10.80
C LEU A 215 -20.18 28.87 -10.81
N LYS A 216 -19.37 29.24 -11.81
CA LYS A 216 -18.84 30.61 -11.95
C LYS A 216 -19.96 31.64 -12.06
N LYS A 217 -20.99 31.36 -12.86
CA LYS A 217 -22.13 32.27 -13.05
C LYS A 217 -22.98 32.39 -11.78
N GLU A 218 -23.28 31.26 -11.14
CA GLU A 218 -24.15 31.21 -9.96
C GLU A 218 -23.49 31.89 -8.76
N MET A 219 -22.18 31.69 -8.58
CA MET A 219 -21.41 32.30 -7.48
C MET A 219 -21.24 33.81 -7.61
N ARG A 220 -21.41 34.39 -8.80
CA ARG A 220 -21.45 35.86 -9.00
C ARG A 220 -22.74 36.50 -8.52
N LYS A 221 -23.81 35.73 -8.31
CA LYS A 221 -25.07 36.26 -7.78
C LYS A 221 -24.94 36.61 -6.29
N PRO A 222 -25.75 37.56 -5.78
CA PRO A 222 -25.87 37.83 -4.34
C PRO A 222 -26.21 36.53 -3.59
N ALA A 223 -25.61 36.36 -2.41
CA ALA A 223 -25.66 35.11 -1.64
C ALA A 223 -27.10 34.63 -1.37
N GLU A 224 -28.03 35.56 -1.17
CA GLU A 224 -29.44 35.32 -0.87
C GLU A 224 -30.22 34.75 -2.06
N THR A 225 -29.70 34.92 -3.28
CA THR A 225 -30.38 34.54 -4.54
C THR A 225 -29.77 33.30 -5.20
N ARG A 226 -28.69 32.76 -4.62
CA ARG A 226 -27.99 31.58 -5.15
C ARG A 226 -28.84 30.34 -4.98
N ASN A 227 -28.92 29.52 -6.02
CA ASN A 227 -29.52 28.20 -5.92
C ASN A 227 -28.54 27.20 -5.29
N GLN A 228 -28.57 27.09 -3.96
CA GLN A 228 -27.68 26.21 -3.20
C GLN A 228 -27.77 24.74 -3.61
N ALA A 229 -28.98 24.25 -3.95
CA ALA A 229 -29.16 22.87 -4.39
C ALA A 229 -28.45 22.59 -5.73
N MET A 230 -28.49 23.54 -6.67
CA MET A 230 -27.79 23.40 -7.95
C MET A 230 -26.27 23.60 -7.81
N ILE A 231 -25.82 24.46 -6.89
CA ILE A 231 -24.39 24.57 -6.56
C ILE A 231 -23.87 23.23 -6.06
N MET A 232 -24.55 22.62 -5.08
CA MET A 232 -24.17 21.33 -4.52
C MET A 232 -24.15 20.22 -5.60
N ASP A 233 -25.15 20.16 -6.47
CA ASP A 233 -25.19 19.19 -7.59
C ASP A 233 -24.04 19.41 -8.58
N ALA A 234 -23.79 20.65 -9.01
CA ALA A 234 -22.68 20.97 -9.89
C ALA A 234 -21.32 20.69 -9.23
N MET A 235 -21.16 20.96 -7.94
CA MET A 235 -19.96 20.62 -7.16
C MET A 235 -19.74 19.11 -7.07
N ASN A 236 -20.82 18.31 -6.96
CA ASN A 236 -20.73 16.84 -6.96
C ASN A 236 -20.32 16.29 -8.33
N ARG A 237 -20.90 16.80 -9.43
CA ARG A 237 -20.59 16.34 -10.80
C ARG A 237 -19.16 16.68 -11.21
N THR A 238 -18.71 17.88 -10.85
CA THR A 238 -17.36 18.36 -11.17
C THR A 238 -16.27 17.82 -10.23
N PHE A 239 -16.63 17.09 -9.17
CA PHE A 239 -15.68 16.64 -8.14
C PHE A 239 -14.48 15.87 -8.72
N SER A 240 -14.72 14.89 -9.58
CA SER A 240 -13.66 14.08 -10.18
C SER A 240 -12.67 14.94 -10.98
N LYS A 241 -13.19 15.78 -11.88
CA LYS A 241 -12.37 16.65 -12.74
C LYS A 241 -11.64 17.70 -11.93
N ARG A 242 -12.31 18.33 -10.98
CA ARG A 242 -11.71 19.30 -10.06
C ARG A 242 -10.56 18.66 -9.29
N ARG A 243 -10.75 17.44 -8.77
CA ARG A 243 -9.73 16.73 -8.01
C ARG A 243 -8.52 16.37 -8.86
N GLU A 244 -8.75 15.90 -10.10
CA GLU A 244 -7.71 15.67 -11.10
C GLU A 244 -6.91 16.95 -11.37
N TRP A 245 -7.60 18.03 -11.71
CA TRP A 245 -7.00 19.33 -12.05
C TRP A 245 -6.19 19.96 -10.91
N ILE A 246 -6.64 19.83 -9.66
CA ILE A 246 -5.92 20.31 -8.46
C ILE A 246 -4.67 19.46 -8.16
N LEU A 247 -4.69 18.17 -8.48
CA LEU A 247 -3.60 17.24 -8.17
C LEU A 247 -2.53 17.17 -9.27
N GLU A 248 -2.90 17.41 -10.52
CA GLU A 248 -2.02 17.26 -11.67
C GLU A 248 -0.83 18.22 -11.63
N GLU A 249 -1.09 19.49 -11.31
CA GLU A 249 -0.08 20.54 -11.21
C GLU A 249 -0.26 21.36 -9.92
N PRO A 250 0.81 21.95 -9.36
CA PRO A 250 0.67 22.88 -8.24
C PRO A 250 -0.21 24.08 -8.65
N ARG A 251 -1.31 24.28 -7.93
CA ARG A 251 -2.20 25.43 -8.06
C ARG A 251 -2.11 26.30 -6.81
N THR A 252 -2.26 27.61 -6.98
CA THR A 252 -2.48 28.51 -5.85
C THR A 252 -3.93 28.42 -5.37
N VAL A 253 -4.20 28.92 -4.17
CA VAL A 253 -5.59 29.00 -3.66
C VAL A 253 -6.42 29.91 -4.58
N ASP A 254 -5.84 31.01 -5.06
CA ASP A 254 -6.52 31.96 -5.95
C ASP A 254 -6.93 31.30 -7.27
N ASP A 255 -6.05 30.50 -7.90
CA ASP A 255 -6.39 29.76 -9.13
C ASP A 255 -7.57 28.81 -8.93
N VAL A 256 -7.61 28.13 -7.77
CA VAL A 256 -8.68 27.18 -7.44
C VAL A 256 -10.00 27.91 -7.21
N LEU A 257 -9.98 29.04 -6.52
CA LEU A 257 -11.17 29.85 -6.27
C LEU A 257 -11.66 30.57 -7.52
N GLU A 258 -10.79 30.90 -8.47
CA GLU A 258 -11.20 31.43 -9.77
C GLU A 258 -11.95 30.38 -10.59
N MET A 259 -11.45 29.15 -10.64
CA MET A 259 -12.07 28.07 -11.41
C MET A 259 -13.32 27.50 -10.72
N TYR A 260 -13.27 27.33 -9.41
CA TYR A 260 -14.33 26.74 -8.58
C TYR A 260 -14.68 27.65 -7.40
N PRO A 261 -15.34 28.79 -7.65
CA PRO A 261 -15.61 29.81 -6.63
C PRO A 261 -16.49 29.34 -5.47
N ALA A 262 -17.25 28.27 -5.66
CA ALA A 262 -18.06 27.68 -4.60
C ALA A 262 -17.20 27.14 -3.44
N LEU A 263 -15.92 26.82 -3.66
CA LEU A 263 -14.98 26.43 -2.61
C LEU A 263 -14.60 27.57 -1.65
N ASP A 264 -15.03 28.80 -1.90
CA ASP A 264 -14.94 29.91 -0.92
C ASP A 264 -15.99 29.78 0.19
N LEU A 265 -17.04 28.97 -0.02
CA LEU A 265 -18.09 28.72 0.97
C LEU A 265 -17.64 27.64 1.95
N LYS A 266 -17.75 27.94 3.25
CA LYS A 266 -17.42 27.01 4.34
C LYS A 266 -18.13 25.67 4.16
N GLU A 267 -19.41 25.69 3.81
CA GLU A 267 -20.25 24.51 3.64
C GLU A 267 -19.74 23.61 2.51
N GLU A 268 -19.29 24.19 1.40
CA GLU A 268 -18.74 23.44 0.27
C GLU A 268 -17.34 22.90 0.55
N VAL A 269 -16.50 23.61 1.32
CA VAL A 269 -15.20 23.08 1.76
C VAL A 269 -15.39 21.84 2.64
N LEU A 270 -16.34 21.88 3.57
CA LEU A 270 -16.66 20.75 4.43
C LEU A 270 -17.23 19.58 3.62
N THR A 271 -18.10 19.88 2.67
CA THR A 271 -18.67 18.87 1.77
C THR A 271 -17.58 18.29 0.86
N GLU A 272 -16.63 19.08 0.38
CA GLU A 272 -15.49 18.63 -0.41
C GLU A 272 -14.59 17.70 0.42
N CYS A 273 -14.34 18.03 1.68
CA CYS A 273 -13.63 17.15 2.61
C CYS A 273 -14.38 15.82 2.80
N PHE A 274 -15.71 15.87 2.93
CA PHE A 274 -16.54 14.67 2.98
C PHE A 274 -16.46 13.86 1.68
N ARG A 275 -16.51 14.48 0.49
CA ARG A 275 -16.35 13.80 -0.81
C ARG A 275 -15.00 13.07 -0.90
N ILE A 276 -13.94 13.63 -0.31
CA ILE A 276 -12.59 13.04 -0.29
C ILE A 276 -12.47 11.92 0.74
N THR A 277 -13.00 12.13 1.94
CA THR A 277 -12.69 11.27 3.11
C THR A 277 -13.80 10.30 3.48
N GLY A 278 -15.04 10.57 3.05
CA GLY A 278 -16.25 9.91 3.54
C GLY A 278 -16.60 10.27 5.00
N ILE A 279 -15.91 11.25 5.59
CA ILE A 279 -16.03 11.60 7.01
C ILE A 279 -16.70 12.97 7.13
N HIS A 280 -17.79 13.03 7.90
CA HIS A 280 -18.41 14.30 8.25
C HIS A 280 -17.58 15.00 9.33
N VAL A 281 -16.67 15.87 8.91
CA VAL A 281 -15.70 16.56 9.79
C VAL A 281 -16.38 17.24 10.98
N GLU A 282 -17.49 17.95 10.74
CA GLU A 282 -18.22 18.67 11.80
C GLU A 282 -18.83 17.75 12.87
N VAL A 283 -18.97 16.46 12.58
CA VAL A 283 -19.52 15.47 13.52
C VAL A 283 -18.41 14.66 14.17
N GLU A 284 -17.47 14.17 13.36
CA GLU A 284 -16.47 13.21 13.82
C GLU A 284 -15.31 13.88 14.56
N VAL A 285 -14.97 15.13 14.23
CA VAL A 285 -13.92 15.86 14.95
C VAL A 285 -14.35 16.18 16.38
N PRO A 286 -15.54 16.75 16.65
CA PRO A 286 -15.99 16.94 18.02
C PRO A 286 -16.09 15.64 18.81
N LYS A 287 -16.67 14.58 18.25
CA LYS A 287 -16.73 13.25 18.90
C LYS A 287 -15.34 12.72 19.28
N PHE A 288 -14.35 12.93 18.42
CA PHE A 288 -12.97 12.55 18.73
C PHE A 288 -12.44 13.30 19.95
N PHE A 289 -12.64 14.62 20.01
CA PHE A 289 -12.22 15.43 21.16
C PHE A 289 -13.04 15.13 22.43
N GLU A 290 -14.32 14.80 22.33
CA GLU A 290 -15.10 14.36 23.48
C GLU A 290 -14.61 13.01 24.03
N SER A 291 -14.25 12.06 23.15
CA SER A 291 -13.81 10.73 23.56
C SER A 291 -12.35 10.67 24.02
N LYS A 292 -11.48 11.45 23.38
CA LYS A 292 -10.02 11.35 23.50
C LYS A 292 -9.34 12.67 23.87
N GLY A 293 -10.08 13.77 23.97
CA GLY A 293 -9.53 15.11 24.20
C GLY A 293 -8.66 15.19 25.45
N ASP A 294 -9.10 14.62 26.56
CA ASP A 294 -8.31 14.60 27.80
C ASP A 294 -6.97 13.88 27.64
N LYS A 295 -6.95 12.78 26.88
CA LYS A 295 -5.73 12.03 26.59
C LYS A 295 -4.80 12.82 25.68
N VAL A 296 -5.35 13.47 24.65
CA VAL A 296 -4.60 14.35 23.74
C VAL A 296 -3.99 15.52 24.53
N GLN A 297 -4.78 16.15 25.40
CA GLN A 297 -4.34 17.27 26.23
C GLN A 297 -3.26 16.84 27.23
N HIS A 298 -3.41 15.65 27.83
CA HIS A 298 -2.39 15.10 28.73
C HIS A 298 -1.05 14.88 28.02
N VAL A 299 -1.06 14.25 26.84
CA VAL A 299 0.15 14.05 26.04
C VAL A 299 0.76 15.39 25.63
N LEU A 300 -0.06 16.37 25.20
CA LEU A 300 0.43 17.69 24.82
C LEU A 300 1.11 18.42 25.98
N ASN A 301 0.55 18.30 27.19
CA ASN A 301 1.14 18.88 28.39
C ASN A 301 2.47 18.18 28.75
N MET A 302 2.56 16.86 28.61
CA MET A 302 3.82 16.14 28.81
C MET A 302 4.91 16.60 27.83
N VAL A 303 4.56 16.77 26.55
CA VAL A 303 5.50 17.28 25.53
C VAL A 303 6.02 18.67 25.90
N LYS A 304 5.14 19.57 26.38
CA LYS A 304 5.55 20.92 26.83
C LYS A 304 6.51 20.86 28.02
N VAL A 305 6.29 19.98 28.97
CA VAL A 305 7.18 19.81 30.14
C VAL A 305 8.55 19.29 29.70
N VAL A 306 8.59 18.32 28.80
CA VAL A 306 9.85 17.77 28.26
C VAL A 306 10.61 18.84 27.44
N GLN A 307 9.90 19.64 26.64
CA GLN A 307 10.51 20.73 25.88
C GLN A 307 11.09 21.81 26.80
N ALA A 308 10.35 22.24 27.82
CA ALA A 308 10.84 23.23 28.79
C ALA A 308 12.08 22.73 29.56
N ALA A 309 12.09 21.45 29.97
CA ALA A 309 13.25 20.85 30.63
C ALA A 309 14.47 20.73 29.69
N SER A 310 14.23 20.50 28.38
CA SER A 310 15.29 20.50 27.37
C SER A 310 15.86 21.90 27.15
N ASP A 311 15.00 22.92 27.11
CA ASP A 311 15.41 24.30 26.87
C ASP A 311 16.19 24.86 28.08
N GLU A 312 15.78 24.53 29.33
CA GLU A 312 16.55 24.87 30.54
C GLU A 312 17.93 24.19 30.58
N LEU A 313 18.05 22.96 30.07
CA LEU A 313 19.35 22.28 29.97
C LEU A 313 20.27 22.90 28.93
N VAL A 314 19.72 23.50 27.87
CA VAL A 314 20.48 24.20 26.83
C VAL A 314 20.93 25.58 27.30
N GLU A 315 20.15 26.26 28.15
CA GLU A 315 20.58 27.53 28.79
C GLU A 315 21.61 27.34 29.91
N ALA A 316 21.71 26.13 30.47
CA ALA A 316 22.66 25.81 31.55
C ALA A 316 24.06 25.37 31.07
N VAL A 317 24.30 25.30 29.75
CA VAL A 317 25.57 24.91 29.09
C VAL A 317 26.17 26.10 28.35
#